data_AF-A0A4Q4BT80-F1
#
_entry.id   AF-A0A4Q4BT80-F1
#
_cell.length_a   1.000
_cell.length_b   1.000
_cell.length_c   1.000
_cell.angle_alpha   90.00
_cell.angle_beta   90.00
_cell.angle_gamma   90.00
#
_symmetry.space_group_name_H-M   'P 1'
#
loop_
_entity.id
_entity.type
_entity.pdbx_description
1 polymer ?
#
loop_
_entity_poly.entity_id
_entity_poly.type
_entity_poly.pdbx_seq_one_letter_code
_entity_poly.pdbx_strand_id
1 'polypeptide(L)'
;MEEERNASIDYGLFLAALGMTWFGINAPGQRIAYIALPFILVLLMMPSTRTLGARARRLLVPFLTWSIIFGMLHTALSLKTNDPPFSWWEMDMLLSGTWSHLWILPFAVVAILLSPWFQHPIASMGAAWIAALVFVVKGPPAAIEAMGCW
;
A
#
# COMPACT_ATOMS: atom_id res chain seq x y z
N MET A 1 -15.44 1.47 -28.55
CA MET A 1 -16.00 0.42 -27.68
C MET A 1 -15.70 0.85 -26.26
N GLU A 2 -16.71 1.33 -25.53
CA GLU A 2 -16.55 1.59 -24.10
C GLU A 2 -16.29 0.24 -23.44
N GLU A 3 -15.07 0.01 -22.96
CA GLU A 3 -14.77 -1.08 -22.04
C GLU A 3 -15.77 -0.97 -20.89
N GLU A 4 -16.57 -2.01 -20.67
CA GLU A 4 -17.52 -2.08 -19.56
C GLU A 4 -16.74 -1.97 -18.25
N ARG A 5 -16.57 -0.75 -17.78
CA ARG A 5 -15.81 -0.42 -16.58
C ARG A 5 -16.61 -0.98 -15.41
N ASN A 6 -16.03 -1.94 -14.70
CA ASN A 6 -16.70 -2.60 -13.58
C ASN A 6 -16.92 -1.61 -12.42
N ALA A 7 -18.08 -0.95 -12.41
CA ALA A 7 -18.43 0.08 -11.44
C ALA A 7 -18.40 -0.45 -10.00
N SER A 8 -18.67 -1.75 -9.79
CA SER A 8 -18.59 -2.39 -8.48
C SER A 8 -17.18 -2.33 -7.87
N ILE A 9 -16.14 -2.41 -8.71
CA ILE A 9 -14.74 -2.27 -8.25
C ILE A 9 -14.47 -0.83 -7.83
N ASP A 10 -14.97 0.15 -8.58
CA ASP A 10 -14.81 1.57 -8.26
C ASP A 10 -15.51 1.92 -6.94
N TYR A 11 -16.72 1.41 -6.69
CA TYR A 11 -17.41 1.58 -5.41
C TYR A 11 -16.68 0.89 -4.26
N GLY A 12 -16.15 -0.31 -4.50
CA GLY A 12 -15.31 -1.01 -3.52
C GLY A 12 -14.08 -0.21 -3.13
N LEU A 13 -13.36 0.34 -4.13
CA LEU A 13 -12.18 1.17 -3.90
C LEU A 13 -12.52 2.47 -3.17
N PHE A 14 -13.68 3.07 -3.47
CA PHE A 14 -14.17 4.24 -2.77
C PHE A 14 -14.46 3.94 -1.29
N LEU A 15 -15.17 2.86 -0.97
CA LEU A 15 -15.42 2.44 0.41
C LEU A 15 -14.12 2.12 1.15
N ALA A 16 -13.18 1.49 0.46
CA ALA A 16 -11.87 1.18 1.04
C ALA A 16 -11.05 2.46 1.30
N ALA A 17 -11.11 3.46 0.41
CA ALA A 17 -10.48 4.76 0.63
C ALA A 17 -11.11 5.52 1.82
N LEU A 18 -12.43 5.40 2.02
CA LEU A 18 -13.10 5.93 3.22
C LEU A 18 -12.61 5.21 4.47
N GLY A 19 -12.50 3.88 4.45
CA GLY A 19 -11.97 3.11 5.57
C GLY A 19 -10.52 3.48 5.90
N MET A 20 -9.65 3.65 4.90
CA MET A 20 -8.27 4.10 5.13
C MET A 20 -8.19 5.53 5.68
N THR A 21 -9.06 6.42 5.21
CA THR A 21 -9.15 7.79 5.78
C THR A 21 -9.62 7.74 7.23
N TRP A 22 -10.65 6.93 7.53
CA TRP A 22 -11.18 6.74 8.89
C TRP A 22 -10.13 6.18 9.86
N PHE A 23 -9.34 5.22 9.38
CA PHE A 23 -8.16 4.72 10.09
C PHE A 23 -7.13 5.84 10.30
N GLY A 24 -6.79 6.60 9.27
CA GLY A 24 -5.76 7.65 9.33
C GLY A 24 -6.07 8.82 10.26
N ILE A 25 -7.35 9.05 10.60
CA ILE A 25 -7.76 10.08 11.57
C ILE A 25 -7.94 9.55 13.00
N ASN A 26 -7.58 8.28 13.26
CA ASN A 26 -7.75 7.61 14.56
C ASN A 26 -9.18 7.67 15.12
N ALA A 27 -10.18 7.56 14.24
CA ALA A 27 -11.58 7.62 14.64
C ALA A 27 -12.03 6.33 15.39
N PRO A 28 -13.15 6.39 16.14
CA PRO A 28 -13.68 5.22 16.83
C PRO A 28 -13.86 4.03 15.89
N GLY A 29 -13.42 2.85 16.33
CA GLY A 29 -13.44 1.64 15.50
C GLY A 29 -12.27 1.50 14.52
N GLN A 30 -11.16 2.24 14.70
CA GLN A 30 -9.99 2.19 13.81
C GLN A 30 -9.47 0.77 13.50
N ARG A 31 -9.55 -0.16 14.45
CA ARG A 31 -9.15 -1.56 14.26
C ARG A 31 -9.94 -2.25 13.13
N ILE A 32 -11.23 -1.92 13.02
CA ILE A 32 -12.10 -2.45 11.95
C ILE A 32 -11.79 -1.72 10.64
N ALA A 33 -11.57 -0.40 10.70
CA ALA A 33 -11.21 0.40 9.53
C ALA A 33 -9.90 -0.05 8.86
N TYR A 34 -8.97 -0.65 9.63
CA TYR A 34 -7.73 -1.25 9.11
C TYR A 34 -7.96 -2.36 8.06
N ILE A 35 -9.13 -3.01 8.05
CA ILE A 35 -9.51 -4.02 7.04
C ILE A 35 -9.58 -3.40 5.63
N ALA A 36 -9.72 -2.08 5.52
CA ALA A 36 -9.65 -1.38 4.25
C ALA A 36 -8.35 -1.68 3.47
N LEU A 37 -7.25 -1.92 4.17
CA LEU A 37 -5.94 -2.15 3.56
C LEU A 37 -5.89 -3.47 2.76
N PRO A 38 -6.17 -4.65 3.33
CA PRO A 38 -6.29 -5.87 2.54
C PRO A 38 -7.42 -5.79 1.50
N PHE A 39 -8.48 -5.04 1.76
CA PHE A 39 -9.59 -4.87 0.82
C PHE A 39 -9.17 -4.10 -0.45
N ILE A 40 -8.39 -3.00 -0.31
CA ILE A 40 -7.78 -2.28 -1.44
C ILE A 40 -6.91 -3.23 -2.25
N LEU A 41 -6.07 -4.04 -1.60
CA LEU A 41 -5.17 -4.97 -2.30
C LEU A 41 -5.93 -6.01 -3.11
N VAL A 42 -6.99 -6.61 -2.55
CA VAL A 42 -7.83 -7.59 -3.26
C VAL A 42 -8.49 -6.97 -4.49
N LEU A 43 -9.06 -5.76 -4.34
CA LEU A 43 -9.69 -5.05 -5.47
C LEU A 43 -8.68 -4.69 -6.56
N LEU A 44 -7.43 -4.36 -6.17
CA LEU A 44 -6.36 -4.10 -7.12
C LEU A 44 -5.86 -5.37 -7.83
N MET A 45 -5.98 -6.54 -7.22
CA MET A 45 -5.60 -7.81 -7.85
C MET A 45 -6.64 -8.34 -8.85
N MET A 46 -7.83 -7.73 -8.91
CA MET A 46 -8.87 -8.17 -9.85
C MET A 46 -8.42 -8.03 -11.32
N PRO A 47 -8.90 -8.94 -12.20
CA PRO A 47 -8.63 -8.86 -13.63
C PRO A 47 -9.03 -7.49 -14.18
N SER A 48 -8.15 -6.90 -14.98
CA SER A 48 -8.40 -5.63 -15.65
C SER A 48 -7.99 -5.75 -17.10
N THR A 49 -8.74 -5.08 -17.98
CA THR A 49 -8.42 -4.98 -19.41
C THR A 49 -7.18 -4.11 -19.68
N ARG A 50 -6.78 -3.29 -18.70
CA ARG A 50 -5.58 -2.44 -18.81
C ARG A 50 -4.30 -3.25 -18.69
N THR A 51 -3.32 -2.93 -19.54
CA THR A 51 -1.98 -3.52 -19.46
C THR A 51 -1.31 -3.25 -18.12
N LEU A 52 -0.52 -4.23 -17.66
CA LEU A 52 0.24 -4.16 -16.40
C LEU A 52 1.08 -2.86 -16.32
N GLY A 53 1.74 -2.49 -17.42
CA GLY A 53 2.55 -1.27 -17.51
C GLY A 53 1.74 0.02 -17.36
N ALA A 54 0.54 0.09 -17.93
CA ALA A 54 -0.34 1.26 -17.76
C ALA A 54 -0.80 1.41 -16.29
N ARG A 55 -1.08 0.29 -15.62
CA ARG A 55 -1.47 0.27 -14.20
C ARG A 55 -0.30 0.66 -13.29
N ALA A 56 0.88 0.08 -13.52
CA ALA A 56 2.09 0.40 -12.77
C ALA A 56 2.47 1.87 -12.93
N ARG A 57 2.45 2.40 -14.17
CA ARG A 57 2.74 3.83 -14.43
C ARG A 57 1.77 4.75 -13.70
N ARG A 58 0.48 4.43 -13.66
CA ARG A 58 -0.53 5.23 -12.95
C ARG A 58 -0.27 5.33 -11.44
N LEU A 59 0.38 4.33 -10.84
CA LEU A 59 0.73 4.30 -9.42
C LEU A 59 2.13 4.87 -9.13
N LEU A 60 3.12 4.54 -9.97
CA LEU A 60 4.50 4.97 -9.80
C LEU A 60 4.70 6.46 -10.08
N VAL A 61 3.98 7.03 -11.04
CA VAL A 61 4.07 8.47 -11.35
C VAL A 61 3.71 9.32 -10.13
N PRO A 62 2.51 9.18 -9.50
CA PRO A 62 2.20 9.98 -8.32
C PRO A 62 3.13 9.65 -7.15
N PHE A 63 3.54 8.40 -6.96
CA PHE A 63 4.50 8.03 -5.92
C PHE A 63 5.81 8.81 -6.04
N LEU A 64 6.42 8.81 -7.23
CA LEU A 64 7.70 9.47 -7.46
C LEU A 64 7.56 10.99 -7.37
N THR A 65 6.51 11.55 -7.97
CA THR A 65 6.23 12.99 -7.90
C THR A 65 6.11 13.48 -6.46
N TRP A 66 5.29 12.82 -5.65
CA TRP A 66 5.11 13.21 -4.25
C TRP A 66 6.35 12.92 -3.40
N SER A 67 7.06 11.82 -3.65
CA SER A 67 8.30 11.51 -2.94
C SER A 67 9.36 12.61 -3.13
N ILE A 68 9.47 13.14 -4.35
CA ILE A 68 10.36 14.26 -4.67
C ILE A 68 9.89 15.53 -3.95
N ILE A 69 8.60 15.88 -4.03
CA ILE A 69 8.05 17.09 -3.41
C ILE A 69 8.30 17.08 -1.89
N PHE A 70 7.95 16.00 -1.20
CA PHE A 70 8.15 15.90 0.25
C PHE A 70 9.63 15.82 0.62
N GLY A 71 10.46 15.16 -0.18
CA GLY A 71 11.91 15.14 0.03
C GLY A 71 12.53 16.55 -0.09
N MET A 72 12.08 17.35 -1.06
CA MET A 72 12.47 18.76 -1.16
C MET A 72 12.00 19.57 0.05
N LEU A 73 10.78 19.35 0.52
CA LEU A 73 10.22 20.03 1.69
C LEU A 73 11.02 19.71 2.98
N HIS A 74 11.33 18.43 3.21
CA HIS A 74 12.15 18.01 4.35
C HIS A 74 13.57 18.57 4.29
N THR A 75 14.16 18.61 3.09
CA THR A 75 15.48 19.22 2.89
C THR A 75 15.44 20.73 3.17
N ALA A 76 14.43 21.43 2.67
CA ALA A 76 14.25 22.86 2.93
C ALA A 76 14.04 23.14 4.44
N LEU A 77 13.30 22.28 5.13
CA LEU A 77 13.11 22.37 6.57
C LEU A 77 14.42 22.14 7.34
N SER A 78 15.21 21.14 6.96
CA SER A 78 16.53 20.86 7.54
C SER A 78 17.48 22.04 7.41
N LEU A 79 17.51 22.66 6.23
CA LEU A 79 18.32 23.86 5.97
C LEU A 79 17.87 25.05 6.82
N LYS A 80 16.56 25.20 7.06
CA LYS A 80 16.02 26.25 7.94
C LYS A 80 16.39 26.02 9.41
N THR A 81 16.47 24.77 9.85
CA THR A 81 16.75 24.40 11.25
C THR A 81 18.26 24.28 11.55
N ASN A 82 19.13 24.52 10.55
CA ASN A 82 20.58 24.28 10.61
C ASN A 82 20.98 22.81 10.84
N ASP A 83 20.09 21.86 10.51
CA ASP A 83 20.40 20.44 10.51
C ASP A 83 21.12 20.04 9.21
N PRO A 84 22.01 19.01 9.23
CA PRO A 84 22.68 18.53 8.04
C PRO A 84 21.68 18.14 6.95
N PRO A 85 21.89 18.55 5.68
CA PRO A 85 21.00 18.16 4.60
C PRO A 85 20.93 16.63 4.51
N PHE A 86 19.71 16.10 4.33
CA PHE A 86 19.41 14.66 4.30
C PHE A 86 19.58 13.89 5.61
N SER A 87 19.72 14.57 6.76
CA SER A 87 19.68 13.92 8.09
C SER A 87 18.38 13.15 8.35
N TRP A 88 17.31 13.54 7.67
CA TRP A 88 15.99 12.93 7.70
C TRP A 88 15.85 11.69 6.80
N TRP A 89 16.82 11.41 5.94
CA TRP A 89 16.72 10.34 4.95
C TRP A 89 17.08 8.98 5.57
N GLU A 90 16.15 8.03 5.48
CA GLU A 90 16.36 6.63 5.87
C GLU A 90 16.27 5.70 4.65
N MET A 91 16.92 4.53 4.71
CA MET A 91 17.01 3.62 3.56
C MET A 91 15.67 2.96 3.19
N ASP A 92 14.77 2.82 4.17
CA ASP A 92 13.41 2.30 3.99
C ASP A 92 12.53 3.29 3.18
N MET A 93 12.82 4.59 3.21
CA MET A 93 12.11 5.64 2.45
C MET A 93 12.13 5.45 0.93
N LEU A 94 13.04 4.61 0.42
CA LEU A 94 13.09 4.25 -0.99
C LEU A 94 11.83 3.47 -1.43
N LEU A 95 11.25 2.70 -0.51
CA LEU A 95 10.04 1.90 -0.71
C LEU A 95 8.84 2.45 0.06
N SER A 96 9.04 3.08 1.22
CA SER A 96 7.95 3.69 2.00
C SER A 96 7.57 5.08 1.50
N GLY A 97 8.44 5.72 0.71
CA GLY A 97 8.33 7.13 0.32
C GLY A 97 8.78 8.06 1.45
N THR A 98 8.89 9.34 1.13
CA THR A 98 9.31 10.39 2.09
C THR A 98 8.17 10.86 3.02
N TRP A 99 7.03 10.15 3.00
CA TRP A 99 5.86 10.39 3.84
C TRP A 99 5.14 9.08 4.17
N SER A 100 4.63 8.96 5.40
CA SER A 100 4.08 7.72 5.99
C SER A 100 2.86 7.11 5.28
N HIS A 101 2.33 7.73 4.23
CA HIS A 101 1.18 7.22 3.46
C HIS A 101 1.52 6.92 2.00
N LEU A 102 2.71 7.29 1.53
CA LEU A 102 3.11 7.05 0.14
C LEU A 102 3.38 5.58 -0.15
N TRP A 103 3.74 4.80 0.87
CA TRP A 103 4.09 3.39 0.78
C TRP A 103 3.00 2.51 0.15
N ILE A 104 1.73 2.93 0.21
CA ILE A 104 0.62 2.15 -0.36
C ILE A 104 0.75 2.00 -1.88
N LEU A 105 1.36 2.98 -2.57
CA LEU A 105 1.51 2.99 -4.02
C LEU A 105 2.51 1.94 -4.54
N PRO A 106 3.77 1.89 -4.07
CA PRO A 106 4.71 0.83 -4.47
C PRO A 106 4.23 -0.55 -4.01
N PHE A 107 3.58 -0.66 -2.84
CA PHE A 107 2.95 -1.92 -2.42
C PHE A 107 1.82 -2.36 -3.36
N ALA A 108 0.98 -1.43 -3.81
CA ALA A 108 -0.05 -1.70 -4.80
C ALA A 108 0.55 -2.17 -6.15
N VAL A 109 1.70 -1.63 -6.55
CA VAL A 109 2.42 -2.12 -7.74
C VAL A 109 2.89 -3.55 -7.54
N VAL A 110 3.51 -3.88 -6.41
CA VAL A 110 3.93 -5.26 -6.09
C VAL A 110 2.72 -6.19 -6.09
N ALA A 111 1.61 -5.82 -5.46
CA ALA A 111 0.39 -6.61 -5.46
C ALA A 111 -0.15 -6.90 -6.87
N ILE A 112 -0.10 -5.90 -7.76
CA ILE A 112 -0.50 -6.04 -9.16
C ILE A 112 0.49 -6.93 -9.93
N LEU A 113 1.79 -6.84 -9.67
CA LEU A 113 2.81 -7.71 -10.29
C LEU A 113 2.67 -9.17 -9.85
N LEU A 114 2.31 -9.41 -8.59
CA LEU A 114 2.10 -10.75 -8.03
C LEU A 114 0.74 -11.34 -8.41
N SER A 115 -0.23 -10.52 -8.84
CA SER A 115 -1.60 -10.97 -9.11
C SER A 115 -1.70 -12.14 -10.09
N PRO A 116 -0.92 -12.22 -11.20
CA PRO A 116 -1.00 -13.35 -12.13
C PRO A 116 -0.63 -14.69 -11.48
N TRP A 117 0.27 -14.68 -10.48
CA TRP A 117 0.62 -15.88 -9.73
C TRP A 117 -0.50 -16.33 -8.79
N PHE A 118 -1.29 -15.40 -8.27
CA PHE A 118 -2.49 -15.73 -7.45
C PHE A 118 -3.71 -16.10 -8.29
N GLN A 119 -3.74 -15.76 -9.59
CA GLN A 119 -4.83 -16.17 -10.47
C GLN A 119 -4.70 -17.62 -10.95
N HIS A 120 -3.53 -18.25 -10.78
CA HIS A 120 -3.39 -19.69 -10.99
C HIS A 120 -3.96 -20.47 -9.79
N PRO A 121 -4.99 -21.33 -9.98
CA PRO A 121 -5.67 -22.00 -8.88
C PRO A 121 -4.76 -22.88 -8.00
N ILE A 122 -3.68 -23.42 -8.57
CA ILE A 122 -2.69 -24.25 -7.85
C ILE A 122 -1.75 -23.39 -7.00
N ALA A 123 -1.34 -22.22 -7.50
CA ALA A 123 -0.44 -21.30 -6.81
C ALA A 123 -1.16 -20.52 -5.69
N SER A 124 -2.44 -20.21 -5.87
CA SER A 124 -3.32 -19.63 -4.84
C SER A 124 -3.47 -20.56 -3.62
N MET A 125 -3.75 -21.84 -3.86
CA MET A 125 -3.84 -22.83 -2.78
C MET A 125 -2.49 -23.02 -2.07
N GLY A 126 -1.39 -23.12 -2.82
CA GLY A 126 -0.05 -23.22 -2.23
C GLY A 126 0.32 -22.02 -1.36
N ALA A 127 0.04 -20.80 -1.84
CA ALA A 127 0.32 -19.57 -1.09
C ALA A 127 -0.57 -19.43 0.15
N ALA A 128 -1.84 -19.81 0.08
CA ALA A 128 -2.74 -19.83 1.23
C ALA A 128 -2.29 -20.85 2.30
N TRP A 129 -1.87 -22.03 1.88
CA TRP A 129 -1.31 -23.04 2.78
C TRP A 129 0.00 -22.59 3.41
N ILE A 130 0.91 -22.00 2.63
CA ILE A 130 2.18 -21.46 3.16
C ILE A 130 1.91 -20.30 4.13
N ALA A 131 1.01 -19.38 3.80
CA ALA A 131 0.65 -18.27 4.69
C ALA A 131 0.03 -18.77 6.00
N ALA A 132 -0.88 -19.74 5.94
CA ALA A 132 -1.46 -20.39 7.11
C ALA A 132 -0.39 -21.12 7.94
N LEU A 133 0.53 -21.83 7.29
CA LEU A 133 1.62 -22.54 7.95
C LEU A 133 2.58 -21.57 8.63
N VAL A 134 2.92 -20.46 7.97
CA VAL A 134 3.77 -19.40 8.54
C VAL A 134 3.07 -18.77 9.75
N PHE A 135 1.78 -18.46 9.67
CA PHE A 135 1.01 -17.92 10.81
C PHE A 135 0.95 -18.90 12.00
N VAL A 136 0.80 -20.19 11.74
CA VAL A 136 0.77 -21.23 12.79
C VAL A 136 2.15 -21.46 13.41
N VAL A 137 3.21 -21.46 12.60
CA VAL A 137 4.58 -21.76 13.07
C VAL A 137 5.24 -20.56 13.74
N LYS A 138 5.02 -19.35 13.22
CA LYS A 138 5.66 -18.13 13.74
C LYS A 138 4.80 -17.41 14.76
N GLY A 139 3.50 -17.73 14.87
CA GLY A 139 2.52 -16.89 15.55
C GLY A 139 2.37 -15.53 14.84
N PRO A 140 1.41 -14.69 15.27
CA PRO A 140 1.40 -13.29 14.84
C PRO A 140 2.77 -12.68 15.16
N PRO A 141 3.39 -11.93 14.24
CA PRO A 141 4.70 -11.36 14.48
C PRO A 141 4.63 -10.51 15.75
N ALA A 142 5.60 -10.68 16.66
CA ALA A 142 5.74 -9.88 17.87
C ALA A 142 5.80 -8.36 17.58
N ALA A 143 6.01 -7.97 16.32
CA ALA A 143 5.81 -6.60 15.83
C ALA A 143 4.39 -6.06 16.04
N ILE A 144 3.34 -6.90 16.14
CA ILE A 144 1.97 -6.47 16.46
C ILE A 144 1.83 -6.13 17.95
N GLU A 145 2.62 -6.74 18.83
CA GLU A 145 2.65 -6.41 20.27
C GLU A 145 3.67 -5.29 20.59
N ALA A 146 4.78 -5.21 19.84
CA ALA A 146 5.85 -4.23 20.04
C ALA A 146 5.62 -2.90 19.30
N MET A 147 4.79 -2.89 18.24
CA MET A 147 4.20 -1.66 17.75
C MET A 147 3.13 -1.25 18.77
N GLY A 148 3.52 -0.45 19.75
CA GLY A 148 2.61 0.42 20.49
C GLY A 148 1.97 1.45 19.55
N CYS A 149 1.23 0.97 18.55
CA CYS A 149 0.36 1.76 17.69
C CYS A 149 -0.87 2.14 18.52
N TRP A 150 -0.73 3.28 19.20
CA TRP A 150 -1.83 4.20 19.43
C TRP A 150 -2.35 4.71 18.08
#